data_AF-A0A450ZGY4-F1
#
_entry.id   AF-A0A450ZGY4-F1
#
_cell.length_a   1.000
_cell.length_b   1.000
_cell.length_c   1.000
_cell.angle_alpha   90.00
_cell.angle_beta   90.00
_cell.angle_gamma   90.00
#
_symmetry.space_group_name_H-M   'P 1'
#
loop_
_entity.id
_entity.type
_entity.pdbx_description
1 polymer ?
#
loop_
_entity_poly.entity_id
_entity_poly.type
_entity_poly.pdbx_seq_one_letter_code
_entity_poly.pdbx_strand_id
1 'polypeptide(L)'
;MEGFTGGQQSIVHLVSTVQEATLRFVFTDGHGIIEWTEFHDDLAQLEEVDWPLMEEHYWFDTHDYPDRKRRRQAEFLVHGRFPIGLIRGIGVIDQQKKAKTERLLASFRLAIPVATKPGWYY
;
A
#
# COMPACT_ATOMS: atom_id res chain seq x y z
N MET A 1 1.25 -14.14 18.75
CA MET A 1 0.83 -13.69 17.43
C MET A 1 1.76 -14.37 16.44
N GLU A 2 1.30 -15.38 15.70
CA GLU A 2 2.13 -16.02 14.67
C GLU A 2 2.31 -15.01 13.53
N GLY A 3 3.53 -14.50 13.39
CA GLY A 3 3.87 -13.60 12.29
C GLY A 3 3.76 -14.32 10.95
N PHE A 4 3.51 -13.56 9.89
CA PHE A 4 3.55 -14.10 8.53
C PHE A 4 4.94 -14.69 8.25
N THR A 5 5.01 -15.98 7.94
CA THR A 5 6.27 -16.72 7.70
C THR A 5 6.65 -16.79 6.21
N GLY A 6 5.86 -16.19 5.33
CA GLY A 6 6.15 -16.13 3.90
C GLY A 6 7.21 -15.08 3.57
N GLY A 7 8.10 -15.39 2.63
CA GLY A 7 8.97 -14.39 2.02
C GLY A 7 8.19 -13.40 1.16
N GLN A 8 8.85 -12.35 0.69
CA GLN A 8 8.27 -11.30 -0.16
C GLN A 8 7.51 -11.82 -1.38
N GLN A 9 7.91 -12.99 -1.89
CA GLN A 9 7.22 -13.66 -2.99
C GLN A 9 5.75 -13.94 -2.70
N SER A 10 5.32 -13.99 -1.44
CA SER A 10 3.93 -14.24 -1.05
C SER A 10 3.11 -12.96 -0.89
N ILE A 11 3.72 -11.78 -1.01
CA ILE A 11 3.03 -10.49 -0.95
C ILE A 11 2.41 -10.17 -2.32
N VAL A 12 1.21 -9.58 -2.29
CA VAL A 12 0.58 -8.96 -3.46
C VAL A 12 0.18 -7.54 -3.08
N HIS A 13 0.32 -6.61 -4.03
CA HIS A 13 -0.05 -5.21 -3.83
C HIS A 13 -1.37 -4.94 -4.51
N LEU A 14 -2.38 -4.50 -3.75
CA LEU A 14 -3.67 -4.08 -4.31
C LEU A 14 -3.60 -2.59 -4.64
N VAL A 15 -3.96 -2.22 -5.87
CA VAL A 15 -3.88 -0.85 -6.35
C VAL A 15 -5.28 -0.28 -6.50
N SER A 16 -5.51 0.92 -5.96
CA SER A 16 -6.76 1.66 -6.11
C SER A 16 -6.48 3.16 -6.20
N THR A 17 -7.53 3.96 -6.40
CA THR A 17 -7.51 5.42 -6.39
C THR A 17 -8.38 5.95 -5.26
N VAL A 18 -7.83 6.90 -4.50
CA VAL A 18 -8.52 7.52 -3.35
C VAL A 18 -9.78 8.28 -3.76
N GLN A 19 -9.82 8.80 -5.00
CA GLN A 19 -10.93 9.60 -5.54
C GLN A 19 -12.19 8.79 -5.85
N GLU A 20 -12.09 7.47 -6.04
CA GLU A 20 -13.26 6.61 -6.29
C GLU A 20 -13.92 6.11 -4.98
N ALA A 21 -13.32 6.42 -3.83
CA ALA A 21 -13.84 6.02 -2.54
C ALA A 21 -14.78 7.09 -1.97
N THR A 22 -16.09 6.90 -2.11
CA THR A 22 -17.10 7.52 -1.21
C THR A 22 -17.04 6.95 0.22
N LEU A 23 -15.94 6.27 0.55
CA LEU A 23 -15.74 5.55 1.78
C LEU A 23 -15.15 6.51 2.80
N ARG A 24 -15.56 6.35 4.06
CA ARG A 24 -14.86 7.01 5.16
C ARG A 24 -13.44 6.46 5.23
N PHE A 25 -12.48 7.34 5.15
CA PHE A 25 -11.06 7.02 5.25
C PHE A 25 -10.40 7.94 6.27
N VAL A 26 -9.22 7.52 6.72
CA VAL A 26 -8.22 8.40 7.30
C VAL A 26 -6.88 8.06 6.67
N PHE A 27 -6.00 9.02 6.50
CA PHE A 27 -4.60 8.76 6.20
C PHE A 27 -3.69 9.45 7.19
N THR A 28 -2.45 8.97 7.25
CA THR A 28 -1.44 9.49 8.16
C THR A 28 -0.23 10.02 7.39
N ASP A 29 0.46 11.01 7.96
CA ASP A 29 1.73 11.54 7.44
C ASP A 29 2.94 10.60 7.72
N GLY A 30 2.73 9.61 8.59
CA GLY A 30 3.70 8.57 8.92
C GLY A 30 3.09 7.41 9.70
N HIS A 31 3.90 6.63 10.40
CA HIS A 31 3.43 5.46 11.15
C HIS A 31 2.50 5.82 12.32
N GLY A 32 1.20 5.53 12.19
CA GLY A 32 0.11 5.93 13.10
C GLY A 32 0.23 5.57 14.60
N ILE A 33 1.27 4.84 15.00
CA ILE A 33 1.52 4.39 16.38
C ILE A 33 2.56 5.27 17.11
N ILE A 34 3.28 6.14 16.39
CA ILE A 34 4.27 7.05 16.98
C ILE A 34 3.58 8.38 17.33
N GLU A 35 3.85 8.92 18.53
CA GLU A 35 3.21 10.11 19.18
C GLU A 35 3.08 11.39 18.33
N TRP A 36 3.63 11.44 17.12
CA TRP A 36 3.70 12.60 16.24
C TRP A 36 2.97 12.41 14.91
N THR A 37 2.13 11.39 14.79
CA THR A 37 1.43 11.10 13.52
C THR A 37 0.06 11.75 13.50
N GLU A 38 -0.16 12.60 12.50
CA GLU A 38 -1.44 13.26 12.29
C GLU A 38 -2.37 12.39 11.45
N PHE A 39 -3.67 12.52 11.70
CA PHE A 39 -4.71 11.81 10.96
C PHE A 39 -5.51 12.84 10.17
N HIS A 40 -5.68 12.56 8.88
CA HIS A 40 -6.40 13.42 7.96
C HIS A 40 -7.53 12.64 7.29
N ASP A 41 -8.70 13.25 7.17
CA ASP A 41 -9.87 12.67 6.48
C ASP A 41 -10.30 13.51 5.26
N ASP A 42 -9.50 14.52 4.89
CA ASP A 42 -9.67 15.33 3.69
C ASP A 42 -8.53 15.09 2.68
N LEU A 43 -8.88 14.68 1.46
CA LEU A 43 -7.91 14.47 0.38
C LEU A 43 -7.20 15.75 -0.06
N ALA A 44 -7.74 16.93 0.26
CA ALA A 44 -7.05 18.20 0.04
C ALA A 44 -5.73 18.30 0.83
N GLN A 45 -5.59 17.51 1.91
CA GLN A 45 -4.39 17.49 2.77
C GLN A 45 -3.37 16.42 2.36
N LEU A 46 -3.50 15.80 1.17
CA LEU A 46 -2.54 14.79 0.72
C LEU A 46 -1.10 15.31 0.59
N GLU A 47 -0.90 16.63 0.58
CA GLU A 47 0.42 17.27 0.62
C GLU A 47 1.20 17.03 1.92
N GLU A 48 0.54 16.59 3.00
CA GLU A 48 1.18 16.20 4.26
C GLU A 48 1.97 14.88 4.14
N VAL A 49 1.70 14.07 3.11
CA VAL A 49 2.47 12.86 2.80
C VAL A 49 3.77 13.25 2.09
N ASP A 50 4.91 12.74 2.58
CA ASP A 50 6.21 12.91 1.94
C ASP A 50 6.33 12.07 0.65
N TRP A 51 5.70 12.54 -0.43
CA TRP A 51 5.69 11.86 -1.73
C TRP A 51 7.09 11.60 -2.31
N PRO A 52 8.06 12.54 -2.24
CA PRO A 52 9.42 12.25 -2.66
C PRO A 52 10.01 11.05 -1.92
N LEU A 53 9.82 10.96 -0.60
CA LEU A 53 10.29 9.82 0.19
C LEU A 53 9.59 8.51 -0.16
N MET A 54 8.31 8.53 -0.57
CA MET A 54 7.58 7.33 -1.00
C MET A 54 8.21 6.67 -2.23
N GLU A 55 8.84 7.45 -3.09
CA GLU A 55 9.50 6.96 -4.30
C GLU A 55 10.94 6.47 -4.04
N GLU A 56 11.48 6.71 -2.85
CA GLU A 56 12.86 6.34 -2.54
C GLU A 56 13.04 4.83 -2.26
N HIS A 57 14.13 4.30 -2.82
CA HIS A 57 14.55 2.91 -2.58
C HIS A 57 15.21 2.73 -1.20
N TYR A 58 15.92 3.77 -0.72
CA TYR A 58 16.64 3.75 0.55
C TYR A 58 16.08 4.79 1.50
N TRP A 59 15.27 4.33 2.45
CA TRP A 59 14.50 5.18 3.37
C TRP A 59 14.88 4.92 4.84
N PHE A 60 16.08 4.39 5.09
CA PHE A 60 16.59 4.23 6.45
C PHE A 60 16.91 5.60 7.08
N ASP A 61 16.73 5.69 8.39
CA ASP A 61 17.03 6.91 9.15
C ASP A 61 18.53 7.23 9.06
N THR A 62 18.82 8.52 8.92
CA THR A 62 20.19 9.05 8.97
C THR A 62 20.29 10.06 10.11
N HIS A 63 21.50 10.49 10.45
CA HIS A 63 21.70 11.51 11.48
C HIS A 63 20.98 12.83 11.13
N ASP A 64 21.05 13.23 9.86
CA ASP A 64 20.41 14.45 9.35
C ASP A 64 18.89 14.29 9.17
N TYR A 65 18.41 13.05 9.00
CA TYR A 65 17.00 12.73 8.77
C TYR A 65 16.57 11.49 9.60
N PRO A 66 16.32 11.66 10.91
CA PRO A 66 16.08 10.55 11.82
C PRO A 66 14.67 9.92 11.71
N ASP A 67 13.79 10.47 10.87
CA ASP A 67 12.35 10.13 10.81
C ASP A 67 11.90 9.61 9.43
N ARG A 68 12.81 9.05 8.63
CA ARG A 68 12.50 8.59 7.26
C ARG A 68 11.70 7.29 7.27
N LYS A 69 12.02 6.37 8.19
CA LYS A 69 11.26 5.12 8.29
C LYS A 69 9.81 5.34 8.70
N ARG A 70 9.55 6.22 9.68
CA ARG A 70 8.18 6.56 10.11
C ARG A 70 7.38 7.13 8.95
N ARG A 71 7.90 8.17 8.28
CA ARG A 71 7.22 8.84 7.17
C ARG A 71 6.96 7.91 6.00
N ARG A 72 7.91 7.01 5.67
CA ARG A 72 7.72 5.99 4.61
C ARG A 72 6.58 5.01 4.91
N GLN A 73 6.21 4.87 6.18
CA GLN A 73 5.13 4.02 6.68
C GLN A 73 3.81 4.78 6.87
N ALA A 74 3.61 5.91 6.17
CA ALA A 74 2.28 6.52 6.02
C ALA A 74 1.23 5.48 5.58
N GLU A 75 0.05 5.53 6.18
CA GLU A 75 -1.03 4.58 5.94
C GLU A 75 -2.25 5.30 5.37
N PHE A 76 -2.98 4.61 4.48
CA PHE A 76 -4.32 5.05 4.04
C PHE A 76 -5.33 3.98 4.46
N LEU A 77 -6.17 4.32 5.43
CA LEU A 77 -7.05 3.39 6.12
C LEU A 77 -8.50 3.65 5.72
N VAL A 78 -9.17 2.62 5.20
CA VAL A 78 -10.59 2.68 4.87
C VAL A 78 -11.40 2.01 5.99
N HIS A 79 -12.44 2.69 6.47
CA HIS A 79 -13.25 2.21 7.57
C HIS A 79 -14.07 0.96 7.20
N GLY A 80 -13.84 -0.14 7.91
CA GLY A 80 -14.67 -1.35 7.88
C GLY A 80 -14.34 -2.31 6.74
N ARG A 81 -14.68 -1.98 5.49
CA ARG A 81 -14.42 -2.86 4.33
C ARG A 81 -13.99 -2.08 3.09
N PHE A 82 -13.00 -2.62 2.38
CA PHE A 82 -12.62 -2.12 1.07
C PHE A 82 -13.34 -2.90 -0.04
N PRO A 83 -14.23 -2.28 -0.84
CA PRO A 83 -14.92 -2.98 -1.92
C PRO A 83 -13.96 -3.45 -3.01
N ILE A 84 -14.05 -4.73 -3.37
CA ILE A 84 -13.19 -5.34 -4.40
C ILE A 84 -13.32 -4.67 -5.78
N GLY A 85 -14.49 -4.10 -6.08
CA GLY A 85 -14.75 -3.37 -7.33
C GLY A 85 -13.98 -2.04 -7.45
N LEU A 86 -13.41 -1.53 -6.35
CA LEU A 86 -12.54 -0.36 -6.38
C LEU A 86 -11.07 -0.72 -6.63
N ILE A 87 -10.71 -2.01 -6.66
CA ILE A 87 -9.36 -2.45 -6.98
C ILE A 87 -9.16 -2.32 -8.49
N ARG A 88 -8.20 -1.47 -8.88
CA ARG A 88 -7.86 -1.19 -10.29
C ARG A 88 -6.77 -2.11 -10.83
N GLY A 89 -6.01 -2.76 -9.94
CA GLY A 89 -5.00 -3.74 -10.35
C GLY A 89 -4.33 -4.43 -9.17
N ILE A 90 -3.54 -5.45 -9.49
CA ILE A 90 -2.71 -6.19 -8.54
C ILE A 90 -1.26 -6.23 -9.04
N GLY A 91 -0.32 -5.76 -8.20
CA GLY A 91 1.11 -5.89 -8.43
C GLY A 91 1.68 -7.13 -7.75
N VAL A 92 2.43 -7.95 -8.50
CA VAL A 92 3.08 -9.18 -8.01
C VAL A 92 4.57 -9.18 -8.34
N ILE A 93 5.38 -9.96 -7.62
CA ILE A 93 6.84 -9.93 -7.81
C ILE A 93 7.29 -10.48 -9.18
N ASP A 94 6.66 -11.57 -9.66
CA ASP A 94 7.11 -12.32 -10.84
C ASP A 94 5.95 -12.96 -11.63
N GLN A 95 6.30 -13.61 -12.74
CA GLN A 95 5.34 -14.27 -13.64
C GLN A 95 4.65 -15.48 -13.00
N GLN A 96 5.32 -16.21 -12.12
CA GLN A 96 4.74 -17.37 -11.45
C GLN A 96 3.59 -16.91 -10.53
N LYS A 97 3.82 -15.83 -9.78
CA LYS A 97 2.81 -15.22 -8.91
C LYS A 97 1.71 -14.54 -9.71
N LYS A 98 2.01 -13.96 -10.87
CA LYS A 98 0.99 -13.44 -11.80
C LYS A 98 0.03 -14.55 -12.22
N ALA A 99 0.54 -15.65 -12.77
CA ALA A 99 -0.28 -16.77 -13.21
C ALA A 99 -1.08 -17.43 -12.07
N LYS A 100 -0.53 -17.45 -10.84
CA LYS A 100 -1.27 -17.93 -9.66
C LYS A 100 -2.42 -16.99 -9.29
N THR A 101 -2.17 -15.68 -9.28
CA THR A 101 -3.15 -14.65 -8.94
C THR A 101 -4.28 -14.58 -9.97
N GLU A 102 -3.96 -14.63 -11.25
CA GLU A 102 -4.94 -14.64 -12.35
C GLU A 102 -5.87 -15.87 -12.26
N ARG A 103 -5.32 -17.06 -11.97
CA ARG A 103 -6.14 -18.27 -11.75
C ARG A 103 -7.09 -18.11 -10.56
N LEU A 104 -6.63 -17.50 -9.48
CA LEU A 104 -7.47 -17.23 -8.31
C LEU A 104 -8.61 -16.26 -8.66
N LEU A 105 -8.29 -15.14 -9.31
CA LEU A 105 -9.29 -14.16 -9.74
C LEU A 105 -10.34 -14.78 -10.67
N ALA A 106 -9.92 -15.60 -11.63
CA ALA A 106 -10.81 -16.31 -12.53
C ALA A 106 -11.78 -17.24 -11.77
N SER A 107 -11.33 -17.91 -10.70
CA SER A 107 -12.19 -18.76 -9.86
C SER A 107 -13.32 -17.98 -9.17
N PHE A 108 -13.12 -16.68 -8.93
CA PHE A 108 -14.12 -15.76 -8.39
C PHE A 108 -14.82 -14.92 -9.47
N ARG A 109 -14.53 -15.16 -10.76
CA ARG A 109 -15.05 -14.38 -11.89
C ARG A 109 -14.74 -12.88 -11.80
N LEU A 110 -13.57 -12.55 -11.25
CA LEU A 110 -13.08 -11.18 -11.13
C LEU A 110 -12.16 -10.84 -12.30
N ALA A 111 -12.40 -9.69 -12.93
CA ALA A 111 -11.60 -9.17 -14.02
C ALA A 111 -10.69 -8.03 -13.53
N ILE A 112 -9.78 -8.33 -12.60
CA ILE A 112 -8.81 -7.35 -12.08
C ILE A 112 -7.48 -7.56 -12.80
N PRO A 113 -6.89 -6.51 -13.43
CA PRO A 113 -5.58 -6.61 -14.08
C PRO A 113 -4.48 -7.00 -13.09
N VAL A 114 -3.60 -7.93 -13.48
CA VAL A 114 -2.43 -8.33 -12.69
C VAL A 114 -1.16 -8.01 -13.48
N ALA A 115 -0.19 -7.34 -12.84
CA ALA A 115 1.08 -6.96 -13.47
C ALA A 115 2.27 -7.34 -12.59
N THR A 116 3.37 -7.75 -13.22
CA THR A 116 4.65 -7.97 -12.53
C THR A 116 5.30 -6.63 -12.21
N LYS A 117 5.64 -6.41 -10.95
CA LYS A 117 6.23 -5.18 -10.39
C LYS A 117 7.40 -5.52 -9.46
N PRO A 118 8.49 -6.13 -9.94
CA PRO A 118 9.60 -6.55 -9.10
C PRO A 118 10.23 -5.39 -8.31
N GLY A 119 10.23 -4.17 -8.86
CA GLY A 119 10.73 -2.96 -8.18
C GLY A 119 9.87 -2.44 -7.03
N TRP A 120 8.77 -3.11 -6.67
CA TRP A 120 7.98 -2.82 -5.46
C TRP A 120 8.37 -3.71 -4.27
N TYR A 121 9.32 -4.62 -4.48
CA TYR A 121 9.79 -5.59 -3.51
C TYR A 121 11.26 -5.25 -3.19
N TYR A 122 11.70 -5.48 -1.95
CA TYR A 122 12.98 -5.02 -1.41
C TYR A 122 14.06 -6.12 -1.38
#